data_AF-A0A3A8Q4E3-F1
#
_entry.id   AF-A0A3A8Q4E3-F1
#
_cell.length_a   1.000
_cell.length_b   1.000
_cell.length_c   1.000
_cell.angle_alpha   90.00
_cell.angle_beta   90.00
_cell.angle_gamma   90.00
#
_symmetry.space_group_name_H-M   'P 1'
#
loop_
_entity.id
_entity.type
_entity.pdbx_description
1 polymer ?
#
loop_
_entity_poly.entity_id
_entity_poly.type
_entity_poly.pdbx_seq_one_letter_code
_entity_poly.pdbx_strand_id
1 'polypeptide(L)'
;MKDSGARMSDWTPKLNPAVDLRRLPLNAEEGFVLSRLDGHTREKDLPALTGFPPDKLRSILERLVSQGALLPGTEAASPANTVRQAGVVASTASANAAHAQPTASANAEPGSHVGVGSHAGDHPTPSHDASDTEPLPEAEASDDSDDDAGSTDDVPEAVLGDYRKLFETRLHALPEDQRVALAHGAEDPELSALCFDPVPAVIKGVLENSRVGLAHARLIARHHRNPVGLEALVARAAFAADTGVRRFLVRNPQLPAALFRRLWAMRRLMEHHKLTVDRDVPEQTRRTARELLRQRFSTGPSEEKVELILNTEGRALGALVGMPVDGKTTSLLCGRTYRSPMLVQNIARWSAAPPALIAHLLKQELVRRQPQLRMMLARHPNAPADAKRA
;
A
#
# COMPACT_ATOMS: atom_id res chain seq x y z
N MET A 1 -29.68 35.10 -32.66
CA MET A 1 -29.20 33.72 -32.42
C MET A 1 -27.85 33.56 -33.11
N LYS A 2 -26.76 33.87 -32.41
CA LYS A 2 -25.36 33.61 -32.78
C LYS A 2 -24.50 33.89 -31.55
N ASP A 3 -23.45 33.08 -31.36
CA ASP A 3 -22.36 33.19 -30.36
C ASP A 3 -22.46 32.46 -29.00
N SER A 4 -22.92 31.19 -28.98
CA SER A 4 -22.63 30.27 -27.86
C SER A 4 -21.50 29.27 -28.13
N GLY A 5 -20.99 29.18 -29.37
CA GLY A 5 -20.09 28.09 -29.80
C GLY A 5 -18.61 28.24 -29.41
N ALA A 6 -18.19 29.37 -28.84
CA ALA A 6 -16.77 29.68 -28.64
C ALA A 6 -16.26 29.62 -27.18
N ARG A 7 -17.11 29.27 -26.19
CA ARG A 7 -16.77 29.48 -24.76
C ARG A 7 -16.68 28.23 -23.87
N MET A 8 -16.78 27.02 -24.42
CA MET A 8 -16.75 25.80 -23.59
C MET A 8 -15.33 25.20 -23.39
N SER A 9 -14.36 25.56 -24.24
CA SER A 9 -13.07 24.83 -24.33
C SER A 9 -12.15 24.87 -23.10
N ASP A 10 -12.44 25.69 -22.08
CA ASP A 10 -11.68 25.73 -20.82
C ASP A 10 -12.58 25.57 -19.56
N TRP A 11 -13.82 25.12 -19.74
CA TRP A 11 -14.75 24.87 -18.64
C TRP A 11 -14.43 23.55 -17.91
N THR A 12 -14.66 23.53 -16.60
CA THR A 12 -14.58 22.33 -15.76
C THR A 12 -16.00 21.85 -15.45
N PRO A 13 -16.50 20.80 -16.13
CA PRO A 13 -17.84 20.30 -15.91
C PRO A 13 -18.05 19.77 -14.50
N LYS A 14 -19.09 20.28 -13.82
CA LYS A 14 -19.46 19.91 -12.45
C LYS A 14 -20.89 19.39 -12.42
N LEU A 15 -21.08 18.29 -11.69
CA LEU A 15 -22.40 17.70 -11.45
C LEU A 15 -23.30 18.68 -10.68
N ASN A 16 -24.57 18.73 -11.05
CA ASN A 16 -25.56 19.52 -10.33
C ASN A 16 -26.10 18.72 -9.13
N PRO A 17 -25.78 19.10 -7.88
CA PRO A 17 -26.20 18.34 -6.69
C PRO A 17 -27.72 18.42 -6.44
N ALA A 18 -28.43 19.36 -7.07
CA ALA A 18 -29.87 19.53 -6.91
C ALA A 18 -30.70 18.56 -7.77
N VAL A 19 -30.07 17.77 -8.64
CA VAL A 19 -30.76 16.88 -9.60
C VAL A 19 -30.45 15.41 -9.30
N ASP A 20 -31.50 14.61 -9.17
CA ASP A 20 -31.37 13.14 -9.05
C ASP A 20 -31.01 12.54 -10.42
N LEU A 21 -29.73 12.22 -10.61
CA LEU A 21 -29.19 11.68 -11.87
C LEU A 21 -29.84 10.35 -12.31
N ARG A 22 -30.46 9.60 -11.39
CA ARG A 22 -31.11 8.31 -11.70
C ARG A 22 -32.45 8.47 -12.41
N ARG A 23 -33.04 9.67 -12.33
CA ARG A 23 -34.34 10.00 -12.95
C ARG A 23 -34.20 10.65 -14.31
N LEU A 24 -32.98 10.95 -14.75
CA LEU A 24 -32.71 11.55 -16.04
C LEU A 24 -32.71 10.49 -17.15
N PRO A 25 -33.26 10.78 -18.34
CA PRO A 25 -33.28 9.88 -19.49
C PRO A 25 -31.91 9.86 -20.19
N LEU A 26 -30.88 9.34 -19.49
CA LEU A 26 -29.51 9.28 -19.98
C LEU A 26 -29.31 8.04 -20.85
N ASN A 27 -28.66 8.21 -22.01
CA ASN A 27 -28.16 7.06 -22.77
C ASN A 27 -26.85 6.50 -22.18
N ALA A 28 -26.41 5.34 -22.69
CA ALA A 28 -25.21 4.67 -22.18
C ALA A 28 -23.94 5.54 -22.27
N GLU A 29 -23.82 6.36 -23.32
CA GLU A 29 -22.64 7.23 -23.52
C GLU A 29 -22.65 8.41 -22.55
N GLU A 30 -23.81 9.02 -22.31
CA GLU A 30 -24.02 10.09 -21.33
C GLU A 30 -23.75 9.62 -19.90
N GLY A 31 -24.30 8.46 -19.52
CA GLY A 31 -24.03 7.83 -18.24
C GLY A 31 -22.55 7.51 -18.05
N PHE A 32 -21.88 7.04 -19.11
CA PHE A 32 -20.44 6.78 -19.07
C PHE A 32 -19.63 8.07 -18.87
N VAL A 33 -19.92 9.14 -19.62
CA VAL A 33 -19.23 10.43 -19.44
C VAL A 33 -19.47 10.98 -18.04
N LEU A 34 -20.71 10.97 -17.54
CA LEU A 34 -21.04 11.38 -16.16
C LEU A 34 -20.25 10.62 -15.10
N SER A 35 -20.07 9.29 -15.28
CA SER A 35 -19.31 8.46 -14.34
C SER A 35 -17.81 8.82 -14.27
N ARG A 36 -17.31 9.58 -15.25
CA ARG A 36 -15.90 10.02 -15.32
C ARG A 36 -15.69 11.47 -14.91
N LEU A 37 -16.75 12.21 -14.62
CA LEU A 37 -16.66 13.58 -14.15
C LEU A 37 -16.39 13.61 -12.64
N ASP A 38 -15.19 14.07 -12.27
CA ASP A 38 -14.74 14.24 -10.89
C ASP A 38 -14.91 15.69 -10.38
N GLY A 39 -15.44 16.58 -11.21
CA GLY A 39 -15.62 18.01 -10.93
C GLY A 39 -14.34 18.85 -10.97
N HIS A 40 -13.20 18.25 -11.33
CA HIS A 40 -11.87 18.90 -11.37
C HIS A 40 -11.20 18.80 -12.75
N THR A 41 -11.62 17.83 -13.56
CA THR A 41 -11.10 17.63 -14.92
C THR A 41 -11.70 18.64 -15.89
N ARG A 42 -10.86 19.31 -16.67
CA ARG A 42 -11.28 20.27 -17.69
C ARG A 42 -11.82 19.57 -18.94
N GLU A 43 -12.73 20.22 -19.66
CA GLU A 43 -13.32 19.66 -20.89
C GLU A 43 -12.27 19.14 -21.88
N LYS A 44 -11.18 19.88 -22.09
CA LYS A 44 -10.10 19.52 -23.02
C LYS A 44 -9.36 18.23 -22.68
N ASP A 45 -9.38 17.81 -21.41
CA ASP A 45 -8.68 16.63 -20.92
C ASP A 45 -9.59 15.38 -20.92
N LEU A 46 -10.91 15.57 -21.06
CA LEU A 46 -11.89 14.49 -21.06
C LEU A 46 -11.80 13.53 -22.28
N PRO A 47 -11.38 13.94 -23.50
CA PRO A 47 -11.17 13.00 -24.60
C PRO A 47 -10.15 11.91 -24.25
N ALA A 48 -9.09 12.25 -23.51
CA ALA A 48 -8.08 11.29 -23.09
C ALA A 48 -8.62 10.27 -22.05
N LEU A 49 -9.60 10.66 -21.24
CA LEU A 49 -10.19 9.81 -20.20
C LEU A 49 -11.35 8.95 -20.70
N THR A 50 -12.10 9.45 -21.68
CA THR A 50 -13.31 8.79 -22.20
C THR A 50 -13.08 8.02 -23.49
N GLY A 51 -12.02 8.37 -24.25
CA GLY A 51 -11.75 7.80 -25.57
C GLY A 51 -12.68 8.34 -26.67
N PHE A 52 -13.55 9.31 -26.37
CA PHE A 52 -14.43 9.92 -27.37
C PHE A 52 -13.75 11.05 -28.16
N PRO A 53 -14.09 11.21 -29.45
CA PRO A 53 -13.70 12.39 -30.22
C PRO A 53 -14.20 13.68 -29.56
N PRO A 54 -13.44 14.79 -29.62
CA PRO A 54 -13.79 16.05 -28.94
C PRO A 54 -15.16 16.59 -29.37
N ASP A 55 -15.52 16.48 -30.64
CA ASP A 55 -16.82 16.96 -31.15
C ASP A 55 -17.99 16.16 -30.57
N LYS A 56 -17.83 14.83 -30.46
CA LYS A 56 -18.82 13.94 -29.87
C LYS A 56 -19.00 14.23 -28.38
N LEU A 57 -17.89 14.44 -27.68
CA LEU A 57 -17.89 14.73 -26.25
C LEU A 57 -18.54 16.08 -25.94
N ARG A 58 -18.30 17.09 -26.77
CA ARG A 58 -18.99 18.39 -26.66
C ARG A 58 -20.51 18.23 -26.81
N SER A 59 -20.95 17.49 -27.81
CA SER A 59 -22.39 17.21 -28.00
C SER A 59 -23.01 16.49 -26.79
N ILE A 60 -22.28 15.55 -26.17
CA ILE A 60 -22.74 14.87 -24.95
C ILE A 60 -22.82 15.86 -23.78
N LEU A 61 -21.80 16.70 -23.56
CA LEU A 61 -21.78 17.68 -22.48
C LEU A 61 -22.89 18.73 -22.63
N GLU A 62 -23.15 19.22 -23.84
CA GLU A 62 -24.25 20.14 -24.12
C GLU A 62 -25.62 19.52 -23.78
N ARG A 63 -25.83 18.24 -24.13
CA ARG A 63 -27.05 17.52 -23.75
C ARG A 63 -27.16 17.35 -22.24
N LEU A 64 -26.08 17.01 -21.55
CA LEU A 64 -26.06 16.87 -20.09
C LEU A 64 -26.36 18.19 -19.37
N VAL A 65 -25.88 19.33 -19.89
CA VAL A 65 -26.25 20.66 -19.38
C VAL A 65 -27.73 20.95 -19.63
N SER A 66 -28.25 20.67 -20.83
CA SER A 66 -29.68 20.89 -21.15
C SER A 66 -30.64 20.04 -20.31
N GLN A 67 -30.20 18.85 -19.89
CA GLN A 67 -30.95 17.96 -19.00
C GLN A 67 -30.78 18.32 -17.52
N GLY A 68 -29.98 19.34 -17.20
CA GLY A 68 -29.72 19.80 -15.83
C GLY A 68 -28.76 18.93 -15.03
N ALA A 69 -28.13 17.92 -15.64
CA ALA A 69 -27.18 17.01 -15.00
C ALA A 69 -25.87 17.74 -14.62
N LEU A 70 -25.49 18.75 -15.40
CA LEU A 70 -24.29 19.57 -15.20
C LEU A 70 -24.67 21.03 -14.98
N LEU A 71 -23.88 21.72 -14.13
CA LEU A 71 -24.00 23.16 -13.96
C LEU A 71 -23.53 23.87 -15.23
N PRO A 72 -24.24 24.90 -15.74
CA PRO A 72 -23.77 25.67 -16.89
C PRO A 72 -22.37 26.26 -16.61
N GLY A 73 -21.51 26.31 -17.63
CA GLY A 73 -20.19 26.92 -17.51
C GLY A 73 -20.27 28.44 -17.33
N THR A 74 -20.61 28.89 -16.12
CA THR A 74 -20.39 30.27 -15.69
C THR A 74 -18.96 30.42 -15.20
N GLU A 75 -18.23 31.29 -15.88
CA GLU A 75 -16.87 31.71 -15.61
C GLU A 75 -16.67 32.03 -14.12
N ALA A 76 -16.00 31.13 -13.40
CA ALA A 76 -15.55 31.42 -12.04
C ALA A 76 -14.41 32.43 -12.12
N ALA A 77 -14.71 33.69 -11.78
CA ALA A 77 -13.75 34.75 -11.59
C ALA A 77 -12.57 34.25 -10.73
N SER A 78 -11.36 34.39 -11.28
CA SER A 78 -10.12 34.06 -10.57
C SER A 78 -10.00 34.88 -9.28
N PRO A 79 -9.67 34.28 -8.12
CA PRO A 79 -9.28 35.07 -6.97
C PRO A 79 -7.89 35.66 -7.24
N ALA A 80 -7.84 36.99 -7.30
CA ALA A 80 -6.61 37.76 -7.40
C ALA A 80 -5.69 37.45 -6.21
N ASN A 81 -4.49 36.97 -6.53
CA ASN A 81 -3.34 36.89 -5.63
C ASN A 81 -3.10 38.27 -5.00
N THR A 82 -3.43 38.43 -3.72
CA THR A 82 -3.06 39.62 -2.95
C THR A 82 -1.92 39.25 -2.00
N VAL A 83 -0.70 39.44 -2.48
CA VAL A 83 0.50 39.52 -1.64
C VAL A 83 0.37 40.83 -0.84
N ARG A 84 0.08 40.73 0.47
CA ARG A 84 0.24 41.85 1.40
C ARG A 84 1.60 41.71 2.11
N GLN A 85 2.55 42.51 1.65
CA GLN A 85 3.63 43.02 2.49
C GLN A 85 3.03 43.87 3.61
N ALA A 86 3.45 43.64 4.85
CA ALA A 86 3.34 44.61 5.93
C ALA A 86 4.73 44.73 6.57
N GLY A 87 5.29 45.94 6.48
CA GLY A 87 6.58 46.30 7.02
C GLY A 87 6.54 46.62 8.53
N VAL A 88 7.66 46.27 9.17
CA VAL A 88 8.48 47.08 10.09
C VAL A 88 7.77 48.17 10.91
N VAL A 89 7.71 47.95 12.24
CA VAL A 89 8.03 49.01 13.22
C VAL A 89 8.84 48.38 14.37
N ALA A 90 9.91 49.09 14.74
CA ALA A 90 10.98 48.69 15.64
C ALA A 90 10.60 48.74 17.14
N SER A 91 11.32 47.96 17.97
CA SER A 91 11.87 48.43 19.26
C SER A 91 12.92 47.47 19.85
N THR A 92 14.15 47.97 19.91
CA THR A 92 15.13 47.96 21.03
C THR A 92 15.55 46.65 21.72
N ALA A 93 16.77 46.24 21.41
CA ALA A 93 17.93 46.06 22.30
C ALA A 93 17.79 45.33 23.65
N SER A 94 18.45 44.18 23.77
CA SER A 94 19.52 43.99 24.77
C SER A 94 20.44 42.82 24.43
N ALA A 95 21.71 43.10 24.61
CA ALA A 95 22.85 42.23 24.38
C ALA A 95 22.97 41.12 25.44
N ASN A 96 23.47 39.95 25.03
CA ASN A 96 24.66 39.40 25.68
C ASN A 96 25.31 38.31 24.83
N ALA A 97 26.63 38.43 24.72
CA ALA A 97 27.54 37.57 23.98
C ALA A 97 28.24 36.58 24.92
N ALA A 98 28.48 35.36 24.44
CA ALA A 98 29.63 34.49 24.75
C ALA A 98 29.46 33.23 23.87
N HIS A 99 30.16 33.07 22.74
CA HIS A 99 31.55 32.60 22.60
C HIS A 99 31.90 31.36 23.44
N ALA A 100 31.82 30.18 22.80
CA ALA A 100 32.67 29.03 23.10
C ALA A 100 32.71 28.07 21.89
N GLN A 101 33.85 28.00 21.21
CA GLN A 101 34.23 26.94 20.28
C GLN A 101 34.58 25.65 21.06
N PRO A 102 34.36 24.45 20.50
CA PRO A 102 35.07 23.25 20.95
C PRO A 102 36.29 22.98 20.07
N THR A 103 37.45 22.89 20.74
CA THR A 103 38.76 22.48 20.21
C THR A 103 38.82 20.98 19.94
N ALA A 104 39.50 20.63 18.85
CA ALA A 104 39.91 19.27 18.49
C ALA A 104 41.15 18.81 19.29
N SER A 105 41.22 17.50 19.58
CA SER A 105 42.40 16.70 19.91
C SER A 105 41.99 15.24 19.69
N ALA A 106 42.51 14.43 18.77
CA ALA A 106 43.90 14.08 18.41
C ALA A 106 44.67 13.49 19.60
N ASN A 107 44.72 12.16 19.68
CA ASN A 107 45.86 11.44 20.23
C ASN A 107 45.97 10.04 19.60
N ALA A 108 47.18 9.76 19.12
CA ALA A 108 47.64 8.51 18.53
C ALA A 108 48.49 7.75 19.58
N GLU A 109 48.50 6.41 19.55
CA GLU A 109 49.64 5.51 19.24
C GLU A 109 49.70 4.40 20.35
N PRO A 110 50.59 3.39 20.29
CA PRO A 110 50.59 2.24 19.38
C PRO A 110 50.75 0.89 20.15
N GLY A 111 50.73 -0.26 19.47
CA GLY A 111 51.04 -1.54 20.12
C GLY A 111 51.04 -2.75 19.19
N SER A 112 52.22 -3.10 18.70
CA SER A 112 52.56 -4.30 17.93
C SER A 112 52.59 -5.58 18.77
N HIS A 113 52.14 -6.72 18.22
CA HIS A 113 52.81 -8.01 18.48
C HIS A 113 52.57 -9.04 17.37
N VAL A 114 53.67 -9.71 16.98
CA VAL A 114 53.82 -10.75 15.94
C VAL A 114 54.07 -12.10 16.62
N GLY A 115 53.68 -13.20 15.96
CA GLY A 115 54.12 -14.59 16.19
C GLY A 115 53.00 -15.58 15.81
N VAL A 116 52.95 -16.18 14.61
CA VAL A 116 53.73 -17.32 14.05
C VAL A 116 53.67 -18.60 14.90
N GLY A 117 53.08 -19.66 14.34
CA GLY A 117 53.13 -21.02 14.87
C GLY A 117 52.27 -22.02 14.08
N SER A 118 52.90 -22.70 13.13
CA SER A 118 52.36 -23.79 12.30
C SER A 118 52.11 -25.08 13.07
N HIS A 119 51.14 -25.90 12.64
CA HIS A 119 51.38 -27.36 12.52
C HIS A 119 50.41 -28.03 11.53
N ALA A 120 51.03 -28.75 10.60
CA ALA A 120 50.44 -29.66 9.64
C ALA A 120 50.21 -31.04 10.26
N GLY A 121 49.25 -31.79 9.70
CA GLY A 121 49.02 -33.20 9.96
C GLY A 121 48.16 -33.79 8.85
N ASP A 122 48.78 -34.63 8.04
CA ASP A 122 48.32 -35.17 6.75
C ASP A 122 47.77 -36.60 6.89
N HIS A 123 46.81 -36.95 6.01
CA HIS A 123 46.47 -38.28 5.45
C HIS A 123 45.89 -39.43 6.35
N PRO A 124 45.27 -40.50 5.76
CA PRO A 124 44.49 -40.66 4.51
C PRO A 124 43.16 -41.47 4.65
N THR A 125 42.40 -41.53 3.56
CA THR A 125 41.21 -42.38 3.26
C THR A 125 41.49 -43.90 3.31
N PRO A 126 40.46 -44.77 3.39
CA PRO A 126 39.94 -45.38 2.15
C PRO A 126 38.42 -45.66 2.10
N SER A 127 38.01 -45.92 0.85
CA SER A 127 36.72 -46.27 0.24
C SER A 127 36.06 -47.59 0.65
N HIS A 128 34.72 -47.65 0.58
CA HIS A 128 33.84 -48.76 0.12
C HIS A 128 32.44 -48.14 -0.06
N ASP A 129 31.90 -47.95 -1.27
CA ASP A 129 31.31 -48.87 -2.26
C ASP A 129 29.93 -49.46 -1.88
N ALA A 130 29.02 -49.28 -2.86
CA ALA A 130 27.64 -49.73 -3.09
C ALA A 130 26.78 -50.36 -1.97
N SER A 131 25.55 -49.85 -1.79
CA SER A 131 24.33 -50.40 -2.42
C SER A 131 23.03 -49.86 -1.81
N ASP A 132 22.18 -49.29 -2.67
CA ASP A 132 20.78 -49.68 -2.87
C ASP A 132 19.82 -49.79 -1.65
N THR A 133 18.97 -48.78 -1.43
CA THR A 133 17.60 -49.00 -0.89
C THR A 133 16.66 -47.82 -1.20
N GLU A 134 15.71 -48.08 -2.11
CA GLU A 134 14.32 -47.63 -2.26
C GLU A 134 13.85 -46.15 -2.12
N PRO A 135 12.88 -45.74 -2.95
CA PRO A 135 12.32 -44.39 -2.97
C PRO A 135 11.23 -44.20 -1.90
N LEU A 136 11.45 -43.27 -0.99
CA LEU A 136 10.41 -42.78 -0.08
C LEU A 136 9.56 -41.69 -0.75
N PRO A 137 8.25 -41.65 -0.42
CA PRO A 137 7.21 -41.03 -1.24
C PRO A 137 7.32 -39.51 -1.31
N GLU A 138 6.78 -38.96 -2.40
CA GLU A 138 6.48 -37.54 -2.59
C GLU A 138 5.72 -37.00 -1.37
N ALA A 139 6.46 -36.41 -0.44
CA ALA A 139 5.89 -35.55 0.56
C ALA A 139 5.46 -34.27 -0.17
N GLU A 140 4.15 -34.15 -0.40
CA GLU A 140 3.53 -32.86 -0.62
C GLU A 140 3.96 -31.93 0.52
N ALA A 141 4.89 -31.02 0.21
CA ALA A 141 5.23 -29.93 1.10
C ALA A 141 4.12 -28.88 1.00
N SER A 142 2.96 -29.24 1.53
CA SER A 142 1.95 -28.33 2.03
C SER A 142 2.26 -28.05 3.50
N ASP A 143 3.10 -27.05 3.77
CA ASP A 143 2.95 -26.18 4.95
C ASP A 143 4.01 -25.09 4.91
N ASP A 144 3.60 -23.91 4.47
CA ASP A 144 4.20 -22.65 4.89
C ASP A 144 3.03 -21.76 5.32
N SER A 145 2.34 -22.24 6.36
CA SER A 145 1.26 -21.57 7.07
C SER A 145 1.79 -20.74 8.25
N ASP A 146 3.00 -20.19 8.17
CA ASP A 146 3.53 -19.24 9.15
C ASP A 146 3.07 -17.80 8.83
N ASP A 147 1.79 -17.53 9.11
CA ASP A 147 1.29 -16.24 9.63
C ASP A 147 -0.24 -16.24 9.90
N ASP A 148 -0.89 -17.41 9.92
CA ASP A 148 -2.26 -17.57 10.44
C ASP A 148 -2.25 -18.38 11.75
N ALA A 149 -1.31 -18.05 12.64
CA ALA A 149 -1.56 -18.24 14.06
C ALA A 149 -2.79 -17.40 14.41
N GLY A 150 -3.96 -18.04 14.35
CA GLY A 150 -5.26 -17.43 14.54
C GLY A 150 -5.22 -16.48 15.72
N SER A 151 -5.62 -15.23 15.47
CA SER A 151 -5.96 -14.32 16.56
C SER A 151 -7.20 -14.89 17.23
N THR A 152 -6.99 -15.71 18.26
CA THR A 152 -7.99 -16.31 19.14
C THR A 152 -8.82 -15.28 19.93
N ASP A 153 -8.64 -13.99 19.66
CA ASP A 153 -9.35 -12.86 20.27
C ASP A 153 -10.41 -12.24 19.35
N ASP A 154 -10.70 -12.82 18.18
CA ASP A 154 -11.81 -12.34 17.37
C ASP A 154 -13.13 -12.72 18.05
N VAL A 155 -13.92 -11.70 18.42
CA VAL A 155 -15.22 -11.88 19.05
C VAL A 155 -16.08 -12.82 18.18
N PRO A 156 -16.66 -13.89 18.75
CA PRO A 156 -17.47 -14.83 17.99
C PRO A 156 -18.59 -14.14 17.22
N GLU A 157 -18.86 -14.58 15.98
CA GLU A 157 -19.84 -13.93 15.10
C GLU A 157 -21.25 -13.86 15.70
N ALA A 158 -21.63 -14.83 16.52
CA ALA A 158 -22.89 -14.80 17.28
C ALA A 158 -22.95 -13.62 18.25
N VAL A 159 -21.87 -13.38 19.01
CA VAL A 159 -21.77 -12.28 19.98
C VAL A 159 -21.72 -10.93 19.26
N LEU A 160 -21.05 -10.86 18.10
CA LEU A 160 -21.11 -9.68 17.22
C LEU A 160 -22.54 -9.36 16.76
N GLY A 161 -23.31 -10.40 16.44
CA GLY A 161 -24.73 -10.30 16.09
C GLY A 161 -25.56 -9.70 17.22
N ASP A 162 -25.30 -10.11 18.46
CA ASP A 162 -26.00 -9.59 19.64
C ASP A 162 -25.71 -8.10 19.88
N TYR A 163 -24.44 -7.68 19.75
CA TYR A 163 -24.06 -6.27 19.87
C TYR A 163 -24.71 -5.40 18.79
N ARG A 164 -24.70 -5.86 17.53
CA ARG A 164 -25.36 -5.13 16.43
C ARG A 164 -26.87 -5.02 16.67
N LYS A 165 -27.51 -6.10 17.11
CA LYS A 165 -28.94 -6.09 17.43
C LYS A 165 -29.27 -5.12 18.56
N LEU A 166 -28.45 -5.09 19.62
CA LEU A 166 -28.62 -4.15 20.72
C LEU A 166 -28.51 -2.70 20.25
N PHE A 167 -27.52 -2.41 19.40
CA PHE A 167 -27.35 -1.09 18.80
C PHE A 167 -28.59 -0.67 17.99
N GLU A 168 -29.02 -1.50 17.04
CA GLU A 168 -30.13 -1.18 16.12
C GLU A 168 -31.46 -1.00 16.84
N THR A 169 -31.72 -1.79 17.88
CA THR A 169 -33.02 -1.81 18.57
C THR A 169 -33.14 -0.77 19.67
N ARG A 170 -32.05 -0.43 20.38
CA ARG A 170 -32.10 0.43 21.57
C ARG A 170 -31.32 1.73 21.43
N LEU A 171 -30.13 1.68 20.86
CA LEU A 171 -29.19 2.80 20.91
C LEU A 171 -29.37 3.73 19.70
N HIS A 172 -29.54 3.18 18.51
CA HIS A 172 -29.59 3.94 17.26
C HIS A 172 -30.75 4.96 17.21
N ALA A 173 -31.87 4.68 17.88
CA ALA A 173 -33.01 5.59 17.96
C ALA A 173 -32.77 6.82 18.84
N LEU A 174 -31.74 6.80 19.69
CA LEU A 174 -31.42 7.92 20.58
C LEU A 174 -30.78 9.08 19.81
N PRO A 175 -31.06 10.34 20.19
CA PRO A 175 -30.36 11.50 19.67
C PRO A 175 -28.84 11.37 19.77
N GLU A 176 -28.12 11.99 18.84
CA GLU A 176 -26.66 11.96 18.79
C GLU A 176 -26.02 12.36 20.13
N ASP A 177 -26.42 13.49 20.69
CA ASP A 177 -25.87 13.99 21.96
C ASP A 177 -26.04 13.00 23.12
N GLN A 178 -27.17 12.27 23.13
CA GLN A 178 -27.42 11.25 24.15
C GLN A 178 -26.53 10.03 23.94
N ARG A 179 -26.32 9.59 22.70
CA ARG A 179 -25.39 8.48 22.39
C ARG A 179 -23.95 8.85 22.73
N VAL A 180 -23.53 10.08 22.47
CA VAL A 180 -22.21 10.58 22.87
C VAL A 180 -22.07 10.54 24.39
N ALA A 181 -23.04 11.10 25.12
CA ALA A 181 -23.02 11.09 26.58
C ALA A 181 -22.98 9.66 27.17
N LEU A 182 -23.77 8.73 26.61
CA LEU A 182 -23.75 7.33 26.99
C LEU A 182 -22.40 6.67 26.70
N ALA A 183 -21.77 6.97 25.57
CA ALA A 183 -20.51 6.36 25.16
C ALA A 183 -19.37 6.57 26.18
N HIS A 184 -19.30 7.73 26.83
CA HIS A 184 -18.26 8.02 27.82
C HIS A 184 -18.32 7.13 29.06
N GLY A 185 -19.51 6.67 29.45
CA GLY A 185 -19.74 5.91 30.68
C GLY A 185 -20.26 4.49 30.48
N ALA A 186 -20.54 4.08 29.24
CA ALA A 186 -21.10 2.77 28.93
C ALA A 186 -20.19 1.62 29.39
N GLU A 187 -20.84 0.52 29.77
CA GLU A 187 -20.22 -0.76 30.09
C GLU A 187 -20.64 -1.79 29.02
N ASP A 188 -20.03 -2.97 29.01
CA ASP A 188 -20.51 -4.04 28.15
C ASP A 188 -21.85 -4.60 28.65
N PRO A 189 -22.80 -4.92 27.75
CA PRO A 189 -22.65 -5.01 26.28
C PRO A 189 -22.89 -3.71 25.51
N GLU A 190 -23.37 -2.64 26.14
CA GLU A 190 -23.69 -1.36 25.49
C GLU A 190 -22.47 -0.71 24.84
N LEU A 191 -21.30 -0.77 25.49
CA LEU A 191 -20.06 -0.21 24.98
C LEU A 191 -19.63 -0.86 23.66
N SER A 192 -19.68 -2.19 23.60
CA SER A 192 -19.46 -2.96 22.38
C SER A 192 -20.49 -2.65 21.29
N ALA A 193 -21.76 -2.44 21.66
CA ALA A 193 -22.81 -2.06 20.71
C ALA A 193 -22.60 -0.64 20.14
N LEU A 194 -22.16 0.32 20.94
CA LEU A 194 -21.83 1.68 20.49
C LEU A 194 -20.66 1.73 19.50
N CYS A 195 -19.82 0.69 19.42
CA CYS A 195 -18.77 0.60 18.40
C CYS A 195 -19.31 0.49 16.96
N PHE A 196 -20.60 0.14 16.77
CA PHE A 196 -21.27 0.08 15.47
C PHE A 196 -21.87 1.42 15.03
N ASP A 197 -21.74 2.46 15.86
CA ASP A 197 -22.28 3.77 15.57
C ASP A 197 -21.63 4.41 14.31
N PRO A 198 -22.40 4.88 13.33
CA PRO A 198 -21.84 5.53 12.15
C PRO A 198 -21.33 6.95 12.43
N VAL A 199 -21.70 7.56 13.56
CA VAL A 199 -21.40 8.96 13.89
C VAL A 199 -20.00 9.08 14.53
N PRO A 200 -19.09 9.88 13.95
CA PRO A 200 -17.74 10.05 14.49
C PRO A 200 -17.68 10.59 15.91
N ALA A 201 -18.62 11.47 16.30
CA ALA A 201 -18.68 12.02 17.65
C ALA A 201 -18.92 10.93 18.71
N VAL A 202 -19.81 9.97 18.42
CA VAL A 202 -20.07 8.83 19.32
C VAL A 202 -18.84 7.94 19.43
N ILE A 203 -18.17 7.64 18.31
CA ILE A 203 -16.93 6.85 18.34
C ILE A 203 -15.82 7.55 19.12
N LYS A 204 -15.70 8.87 19.04
CA LYS A 204 -14.77 9.62 19.90
C LYS A 204 -15.14 9.45 21.38
N GLY A 205 -16.42 9.58 21.73
CA GLY A 205 -16.90 9.32 23.10
C GLY A 205 -16.58 7.90 23.58
N VAL A 206 -16.76 6.90 22.73
CA VAL A 206 -16.35 5.51 23.00
C VAL A 206 -14.85 5.46 23.26
N LEU A 207 -14.03 6.03 22.37
CA LEU A 207 -12.56 6.01 22.51
C LEU A 207 -12.03 6.79 23.73
N GLU A 208 -12.82 7.70 24.30
CA GLU A 208 -12.51 8.44 25.52
C GLU A 208 -12.95 7.70 26.80
N ASN A 209 -13.81 6.68 26.67
CA ASN A 209 -14.21 5.82 27.79
C ASN A 209 -13.01 5.02 28.33
N SER A 210 -12.82 5.04 29.64
CA SER A 210 -11.70 4.38 30.32
C SER A 210 -11.71 2.85 30.19
N ARG A 211 -12.87 2.26 29.86
CA ARG A 211 -13.06 0.82 29.71
C ARG A 211 -12.79 0.33 28.29
N VAL A 212 -12.58 1.23 27.34
CA VAL A 212 -12.27 0.84 25.97
C VAL A 212 -10.90 0.18 25.87
N GLY A 213 -10.88 -0.94 25.15
CA GLY A 213 -9.74 -1.80 24.95
C GLY A 213 -9.65 -2.31 23.52
N LEU A 214 -8.78 -3.30 23.28
CA LEU A 214 -8.49 -3.80 21.94
C LEU A 214 -9.70 -4.45 21.24
N ALA A 215 -10.57 -5.14 21.97
CA ALA A 215 -11.79 -5.73 21.40
C ALA A 215 -12.66 -4.64 20.74
N HIS A 216 -12.94 -3.56 21.47
CA HIS A 216 -13.67 -2.39 20.98
C HIS A 216 -12.96 -1.72 19.78
N ALA A 217 -11.64 -1.54 19.87
CA ALA A 217 -10.85 -0.97 18.78
C ALA A 217 -10.94 -1.79 17.49
N ARG A 218 -10.93 -3.12 17.60
CA ARG A 218 -11.09 -4.05 16.47
C ARG A 218 -12.50 -3.99 15.87
N LEU A 219 -13.55 -3.86 16.70
CA LEU A 219 -14.92 -3.63 16.23
C LEU A 219 -15.02 -2.35 15.39
N ILE A 220 -14.49 -1.24 15.91
CA ILE A 220 -14.49 0.06 15.24
C ILE A 220 -13.71 -0.03 13.92
N ALA A 221 -12.50 -0.60 13.94
CA ALA A 221 -11.67 -0.81 12.76
C ALA A 221 -12.40 -1.56 11.65
N ARG A 222 -13.14 -2.62 12.01
CA ARG A 222 -13.82 -3.51 11.07
C ARG A 222 -15.11 -2.90 10.51
N HIS A 223 -15.86 -2.16 11.33
CA HIS A 223 -17.25 -1.84 11.01
C HIS A 223 -17.55 -0.36 10.85
N HIS A 224 -16.72 0.53 11.39
CA HIS A 224 -17.02 1.96 11.34
C HIS A 224 -16.92 2.49 9.90
N ARG A 225 -17.94 3.24 9.49
CA ARG A 225 -18.14 3.63 8.09
C ARG A 225 -17.79 5.09 7.80
N ASN A 226 -17.15 5.79 8.73
CA ASN A 226 -16.76 7.17 8.55
C ASN A 226 -15.23 7.33 8.74
N PRO A 227 -14.53 7.93 7.77
CA PRO A 227 -13.09 8.09 7.84
C PRO A 227 -12.62 8.89 9.07
N VAL A 228 -13.42 9.85 9.54
CA VAL A 228 -13.08 10.67 10.72
C VAL A 228 -13.02 9.83 11.99
N GLY A 229 -13.92 8.86 12.16
CA GLY A 229 -13.85 7.96 13.32
C GLY A 229 -12.72 6.94 13.22
N LEU A 230 -12.37 6.49 12.01
CA LEU A 230 -11.18 5.64 11.80
C LEU A 230 -9.88 6.40 12.10
N GLU A 231 -9.82 7.70 11.79
CA GLU A 231 -8.69 8.55 12.19
C GLU A 231 -8.63 8.76 13.71
N ALA A 232 -9.77 8.92 14.38
CA ALA A 232 -9.82 9.02 15.83
C ALA A 232 -9.32 7.72 16.50
N LEU A 233 -9.70 6.56 15.96
CA LEU A 233 -9.27 5.24 16.46
C LEU A 233 -7.74 5.14 16.52
N VAL A 234 -7.07 5.51 15.43
CA VAL A 234 -5.60 5.34 15.31
C VAL A 234 -4.82 6.51 15.92
N ALA A 235 -5.50 7.55 16.42
CA ALA A 235 -4.85 8.61 17.19
C ALA A 235 -4.26 8.07 18.50
N ARG A 236 -4.81 6.96 19.03
CA ARG A 236 -4.24 6.24 20.17
C ARG A 236 -3.18 5.26 19.66
N ALA A 237 -1.91 5.53 19.99
CA ALA A 237 -0.76 4.75 19.51
C ALA A 237 -0.87 3.24 19.82
N ALA A 238 -1.43 2.88 20.98
CA ALA A 238 -1.65 1.48 21.36
C ALA A 238 -2.54 0.74 20.35
N PHE A 239 -3.59 1.38 19.83
CA PHE A 239 -4.49 0.78 18.86
C PHE A 239 -3.87 0.73 17.46
N ALA A 240 -3.14 1.78 17.06
CA ALA A 240 -2.38 1.76 15.80
C ALA A 240 -1.29 0.68 15.77
N ALA A 241 -0.72 0.35 16.94
CA ALA A 241 0.29 -0.69 17.11
C ALA A 241 -0.28 -2.12 17.14
N ASP A 242 -1.58 -2.32 17.39
CA ASP A 242 -2.21 -3.64 17.40
C ASP A 242 -2.33 -4.24 15.99
N THR A 243 -1.98 -5.52 15.87
CA THR A 243 -2.03 -6.25 14.59
C THR A 243 -3.46 -6.53 14.15
N GLY A 244 -4.38 -6.83 15.08
CA GLY A 244 -5.79 -7.07 14.77
C GLY A 244 -6.49 -5.82 14.25
N VAL A 245 -6.30 -4.68 14.93
CA VAL A 245 -6.81 -3.37 14.50
C VAL A 245 -6.30 -3.05 13.09
N ARG A 246 -4.99 -3.19 12.84
CA ARG A 246 -4.42 -2.96 11.51
C ARG A 246 -5.01 -3.88 10.44
N ARG A 247 -5.14 -5.17 10.75
CA ARG A 247 -5.73 -6.17 9.84
C ARG A 247 -7.17 -5.81 9.46
N PHE A 248 -7.98 -5.38 10.42
CA PHE A 248 -9.35 -4.96 10.14
C PHE A 248 -9.42 -3.61 9.43
N LEU A 249 -8.54 -2.66 9.76
CA LEU A 249 -8.48 -1.36 9.10
C LEU A 249 -8.21 -1.49 7.60
N VAL A 250 -7.22 -2.29 7.19
CA VAL A 250 -6.89 -2.44 5.75
C VAL A 250 -8.02 -3.09 4.95
N ARG A 251 -8.88 -3.86 5.59
CA ARG A 251 -10.07 -4.47 4.99
C ARG A 251 -11.29 -3.55 5.00
N ASN A 252 -11.23 -2.43 5.74
CA ASN A 252 -12.32 -1.48 5.81
C ASN A 252 -12.38 -0.63 4.52
N PRO A 253 -13.51 -0.66 3.77
CA PRO A 253 -13.67 0.14 2.54
C PRO A 253 -13.60 1.65 2.74
N GLN A 254 -13.79 2.14 3.97
CA GLN A 254 -13.78 3.55 4.32
C GLN A 254 -12.41 4.04 4.81
N LEU A 255 -11.37 3.19 4.78
CA LEU A 255 -10.01 3.58 5.15
C LEU A 255 -9.46 4.65 4.18
N PRO A 256 -9.14 5.87 4.66
CA PRO A 256 -8.53 6.89 3.81
C PRO A 256 -7.14 6.47 3.33
N ALA A 257 -6.82 6.72 2.06
CA ALA A 257 -5.50 6.44 1.51
C ALA A 257 -4.38 7.20 2.25
N ALA A 258 -4.64 8.44 2.71
CA ALA A 258 -3.68 9.21 3.51
C ALA A 258 -3.39 8.53 4.86
N LEU A 259 -4.44 8.03 5.52
CA LEU A 259 -4.31 7.30 6.77
C LEU A 259 -3.54 5.99 6.57
N PHE A 260 -3.89 5.23 5.52
CA PHE A 260 -3.17 4.00 5.15
C PHE A 260 -1.68 4.28 4.93
N ARG A 261 -1.32 5.30 4.15
CA ARG A 261 0.09 5.67 3.93
C ARG A 261 0.81 6.00 5.23
N ARG A 262 0.19 6.77 6.12
CA ARG A 262 0.78 7.12 7.42
C ARG A 262 1.09 5.88 8.26
N LEU A 263 0.18 4.91 8.27
CA LEU A 263 0.32 3.70 9.09
C LEU A 263 1.25 2.64 8.45
N TRP A 264 1.30 2.54 7.12
CA TRP A 264 2.05 1.50 6.41
C TRP A 264 3.38 1.94 5.81
N ALA A 265 3.66 3.24 5.65
CA ALA A 265 4.83 3.73 4.92
C ALA A 265 6.17 3.12 5.39
N MET A 266 6.32 2.86 6.68
CA MET A 266 7.57 2.35 7.26
C MET A 266 7.57 0.84 7.53
N ARG A 267 6.55 0.12 7.06
CA ARG A 267 6.43 -1.34 7.23
C ARG A 267 7.32 -2.08 6.24
N ARG A 268 7.53 -3.38 6.50
CA ARG A 268 8.41 -4.19 5.66
C ARG A 268 7.83 -4.42 4.27
N LEU A 269 8.67 -4.63 3.26
CA LEU A 269 8.28 -4.94 1.89
C LEU A 269 7.37 -6.17 1.82
N MET A 270 7.64 -7.17 2.65
CA MET A 270 6.81 -8.37 2.73
C MET A 270 5.38 -8.06 3.14
N GLU A 271 5.19 -7.19 4.14
CA GLU A 271 3.86 -6.79 4.61
C GLU A 271 3.09 -6.04 3.52
N HIS A 272 3.77 -5.16 2.77
CA HIS A 272 3.17 -4.50 1.62
C HIS A 272 2.73 -5.52 0.57
N HIS A 273 3.59 -6.49 0.24
CA HIS A 273 3.25 -7.52 -0.74
C HIS A 273 2.04 -8.36 -0.33
N LYS A 274 1.96 -8.79 0.95
CA LYS A 274 0.80 -9.53 1.48
C LYS A 274 -0.51 -8.77 1.21
N LEU A 275 -0.52 -7.45 1.42
CA LEU A 275 -1.71 -6.63 1.11
C LEU A 275 -2.02 -6.55 -0.38
N THR A 276 -1.01 -6.60 -1.26
CA THR A 276 -1.26 -6.55 -2.71
C THR A 276 -1.95 -7.80 -3.27
N VAL A 277 -1.83 -8.93 -2.57
CA VAL A 277 -2.39 -10.23 -3.00
C VAL A 277 -3.62 -10.65 -2.19
N ASP A 278 -3.87 -10.01 -1.04
CA ASP A 278 -5.04 -10.28 -0.20
C ASP A 278 -6.35 -9.85 -0.90
N ARG A 279 -7.25 -10.82 -1.11
CA ARG A 279 -8.53 -10.61 -1.82
C ARG A 279 -9.56 -9.85 -0.96
N ASP A 280 -9.43 -9.91 0.36
CA ASP A 280 -10.33 -9.27 1.32
C ASP A 280 -10.03 -7.77 1.47
N VAL A 281 -8.83 -7.34 1.04
CA VAL A 281 -8.45 -5.93 1.03
C VAL A 281 -9.12 -5.23 -0.16
N PRO A 282 -9.85 -4.11 0.04
CA PRO A 282 -10.46 -3.35 -1.05
C PRO A 282 -9.46 -2.94 -2.14
N GLU A 283 -9.89 -2.92 -3.41
CA GLU A 283 -9.01 -2.63 -4.55
C GLU A 283 -8.32 -1.26 -4.45
N GLN A 284 -9.00 -0.26 -3.87
CA GLN A 284 -8.41 1.05 -3.62
C GLN A 284 -7.21 0.97 -2.65
N THR A 285 -7.35 0.21 -1.57
CA THR A 285 -6.27 -0.04 -0.60
C THR A 285 -5.15 -0.86 -1.25
N ARG A 286 -5.48 -1.91 -2.01
CA ARG A 286 -4.47 -2.69 -2.76
C ARG A 286 -3.68 -1.85 -3.75
N ARG A 287 -4.33 -0.92 -4.46
CA ARG A 287 -3.65 0.01 -5.37
C ARG A 287 -2.65 0.87 -4.62
N THR A 288 -3.06 1.44 -3.50
CA THR A 288 -2.16 2.25 -2.64
C THR A 288 -1.03 1.40 -2.05
N ALA A 289 -1.29 0.15 -1.67
CA ALA A 289 -0.28 -0.80 -1.20
C ALA A 289 0.74 -1.13 -2.31
N ARG A 290 0.31 -1.29 -3.57
CA ARG A 290 1.19 -1.49 -4.73
C ARG A 290 2.08 -0.27 -4.98
N GLU A 291 1.53 0.94 -4.86
CA GLU A 291 2.31 2.20 -4.96
C GLU A 291 3.40 2.26 -3.89
N LEU A 292 3.04 2.01 -2.62
CA LEU A 292 3.99 1.98 -1.51
C LEU A 292 5.03 0.87 -1.68
N LEU A 293 4.64 -0.33 -2.10
CA LEU A 293 5.55 -1.44 -2.37
C LEU A 293 6.62 -1.02 -3.38
N ARG A 294 6.23 -0.36 -4.48
CA ARG A 294 7.16 0.13 -5.51
C ARG A 294 8.07 1.24 -4.96
N GLN A 295 7.53 2.20 -4.23
CA GLN A 295 8.29 3.29 -3.62
C GLN A 295 9.33 2.75 -2.63
N ARG A 296 8.93 1.83 -1.76
CA ARG A 296 9.79 1.18 -0.77
C ARG A 296 10.79 0.25 -1.42
N PHE A 297 10.43 -0.47 -2.48
CA PHE A 297 11.37 -1.32 -3.20
C PHE A 297 12.48 -0.49 -3.87
N SER A 298 12.15 0.70 -4.37
CA SER A 298 13.14 1.62 -4.96
C SER A 298 14.17 2.09 -3.94
N THR A 299 13.70 2.54 -2.77
CA THR A 299 14.50 3.26 -1.76
C THR A 299 14.94 2.41 -0.57
N GLY A 300 14.41 1.19 -0.45
CA GLY A 300 14.63 0.31 0.69
C GLY A 300 16.00 -0.38 0.69
N PRO A 301 16.36 -1.02 1.81
CA PRO A 301 17.61 -1.75 1.95
C PRO A 301 17.66 -2.97 1.03
N SER A 302 18.86 -3.27 0.52
CA SER A 302 19.09 -4.36 -0.44
C SER A 302 18.71 -5.73 0.12
N GLU A 303 18.97 -5.97 1.40
CA GLU A 303 18.66 -7.23 2.11
C GLU A 303 17.17 -7.54 2.07
N GLU A 304 16.34 -6.53 2.34
CA GLU A 304 14.88 -6.67 2.35
C GLU A 304 14.31 -6.90 0.94
N LYS A 305 14.92 -6.31 -0.10
CA LYS A 305 14.56 -6.61 -1.50
C LYS A 305 14.85 -8.07 -1.84
N VAL A 306 15.99 -8.59 -1.39
CA VAL A 306 16.35 -10.00 -1.59
C VAL A 306 15.41 -10.92 -0.84
N GLU A 307 15.14 -10.66 0.44
CA GLU A 307 14.16 -11.42 1.22
C GLU A 307 12.78 -11.44 0.56
N LEU A 308 12.30 -10.28 0.06
CA LEU A 308 11.04 -10.21 -0.68
C LEU A 308 11.04 -11.14 -1.90
N ILE A 309 12.09 -11.07 -2.73
CA ILE A 309 12.18 -11.86 -3.96
C ILE A 309 12.24 -13.36 -3.63
N LEU A 310 13.06 -13.76 -2.65
CA LEU A 310 13.24 -15.17 -2.31
C LEU A 310 12.00 -15.76 -1.63
N ASN A 311 11.46 -15.09 -0.62
CA ASN A 311 10.33 -15.60 0.17
C ASN A 311 9.01 -15.59 -0.60
N THR A 312 8.91 -14.82 -1.68
CA THR A 312 7.75 -14.84 -2.58
C THR A 312 7.97 -15.71 -3.81
N GLU A 313 9.10 -16.41 -3.92
CA GLU A 313 9.55 -17.10 -5.13
C GLU A 313 9.48 -16.21 -6.39
N GLY A 314 9.73 -14.90 -6.24
CA GLY A 314 9.65 -13.92 -7.31
C GLY A 314 8.23 -13.51 -7.71
N ARG A 315 7.17 -13.97 -7.04
CA ARG A 315 5.78 -13.56 -7.33
C ARG A 315 5.58 -12.05 -7.16
N ALA A 316 6.30 -11.43 -6.21
CA ALA A 316 6.29 -9.98 -6.04
C ALA A 316 6.80 -9.20 -7.26
N LEU A 317 7.62 -9.82 -8.14
CA LEU A 317 8.20 -9.17 -9.31
C LEU A 317 7.13 -8.71 -10.32
N GLY A 318 5.96 -9.34 -10.34
CA GLY A 318 4.83 -8.90 -11.17
C GLY A 318 4.33 -7.49 -10.82
N ALA A 319 4.39 -7.09 -9.54
CA ALA A 319 4.07 -5.72 -9.12
C ALA A 319 5.25 -4.74 -9.33
N LEU A 320 6.45 -5.28 -9.56
CA LEU A 320 7.72 -4.55 -9.68
C LEU A 320 8.26 -4.53 -11.12
N VAL A 321 7.38 -4.73 -12.10
CA VAL A 321 7.74 -4.60 -13.53
C VAL A 321 8.38 -3.23 -13.78
N GLY A 322 9.50 -3.25 -14.48
CA GLY A 322 10.32 -2.08 -14.80
C GLY A 322 11.14 -1.50 -13.65
N MET A 323 11.06 -2.06 -12.43
CA MET A 323 11.85 -1.58 -11.29
C MET A 323 13.24 -2.25 -11.30
N PRO A 324 14.34 -1.51 -11.47
CA PRO A 324 15.68 -2.08 -11.37
C PRO A 324 16.05 -2.36 -9.91
N VAL A 325 17.13 -3.12 -9.72
CA VAL A 325 17.79 -3.29 -8.42
C VAL A 325 19.23 -2.79 -8.49
N ASP A 326 19.74 -2.37 -7.33
CA ASP A 326 21.11 -1.89 -7.15
C ASP A 326 22.14 -3.04 -7.19
N GLY A 327 23.42 -2.66 -7.31
CA GLY A 327 24.52 -3.61 -7.41
C GLY A 327 24.65 -4.52 -6.17
N LYS A 328 24.37 -4.00 -4.97
CA LYS A 328 24.40 -4.78 -3.73
C LYS A 328 23.31 -5.85 -3.73
N THR A 329 22.07 -5.48 -4.05
CA THR A 329 20.96 -6.45 -4.22
C THR A 329 21.30 -7.52 -5.26
N THR A 330 21.88 -7.13 -6.39
CA THR A 330 22.32 -8.06 -7.45
C THR A 330 23.38 -9.04 -6.94
N SER A 331 24.40 -8.55 -6.24
CA SER A 331 25.46 -9.36 -5.66
C SER A 331 24.92 -10.37 -4.64
N LEU A 332 24.01 -9.93 -3.76
CA LEU A 332 23.36 -10.79 -2.77
C LEU A 332 22.52 -11.90 -3.43
N LEU A 333 21.82 -11.61 -4.54
CA LEU A 333 21.09 -12.62 -5.32
C LEU A 333 22.04 -13.61 -6.02
N CYS A 334 23.12 -13.13 -6.62
CA CYS A 334 24.16 -13.98 -7.20
C CYS A 334 24.90 -14.84 -6.16
N GLY A 335 24.91 -14.43 -4.89
CA GLY A 335 25.45 -15.23 -3.79
C GLY A 335 24.59 -16.44 -3.42
N ARG A 336 23.41 -16.62 -4.02
CA ARG A 336 22.48 -17.72 -3.69
C ARG A 336 22.56 -18.89 -4.66
N THR A 337 22.30 -20.07 -4.12
CA THR A 337 22.00 -21.28 -4.89
C THR A 337 20.49 -21.39 -5.10
N TYR A 338 20.07 -21.53 -6.34
CA TYR A 338 18.65 -21.57 -6.70
C TYR A 338 18.15 -23.01 -6.79
N ARG A 339 17.16 -23.35 -5.96
CA ARG A 339 16.50 -24.67 -5.96
C ARG A 339 15.09 -24.66 -6.53
N SER A 340 14.40 -23.52 -6.49
CA SER A 340 13.03 -23.37 -6.98
C SER A 340 13.00 -23.04 -8.48
N PRO A 341 12.42 -23.92 -9.33
CA PRO A 341 12.18 -23.61 -10.75
C PRO A 341 11.25 -22.40 -10.93
N MET A 342 10.26 -22.25 -10.04
CA MET A 342 9.29 -21.15 -10.03
C MET A 342 10.00 -19.80 -9.88
N LEU A 343 10.92 -19.70 -8.92
CA LEU A 343 11.71 -18.48 -8.71
C LEU A 343 12.54 -18.12 -9.95
N VAL A 344 13.22 -19.09 -10.56
CA VAL A 344 14.00 -18.84 -11.79
C VAL A 344 13.09 -18.40 -12.94
N GLN A 345 11.92 -19.03 -13.08
CA GLN A 345 10.93 -18.67 -14.09
C GLN A 345 10.43 -17.24 -13.91
N ASN A 346 10.13 -16.83 -12.67
CA ASN A 346 9.67 -15.48 -12.36
C ASN A 346 10.77 -14.44 -12.60
N ILE A 347 12.02 -14.72 -12.23
CA ILE A 347 13.16 -13.85 -12.56
C ILE A 347 13.36 -13.74 -14.07
N ALA A 348 13.22 -14.83 -14.82
CA ALA A 348 13.34 -14.83 -16.28
C ALA A 348 12.23 -14.03 -17.00
N ARG A 349 11.09 -13.77 -16.33
CA ARG A 349 10.02 -12.91 -16.85
C ARG A 349 10.15 -11.45 -16.42
N TRP A 350 11.00 -11.17 -15.43
CA TRP A 350 11.19 -9.83 -14.91
C TRP A 350 12.17 -9.06 -15.79
N SER A 351 11.63 -8.19 -16.65
CA SER A 351 12.42 -7.45 -17.66
C SER A 351 13.54 -6.57 -17.09
N ALA A 352 13.43 -6.16 -15.83
CA ALA A 352 14.44 -5.38 -15.13
C ALA A 352 15.50 -6.23 -14.41
N ALA A 353 15.46 -7.56 -14.55
CA ALA A 353 16.44 -8.47 -13.97
C ALA A 353 17.86 -8.11 -14.43
N PRO A 354 18.82 -7.89 -13.50
CA PRO A 354 20.17 -7.47 -13.86
C PRO A 354 20.90 -8.46 -14.77
N PRO A 355 21.70 -8.01 -15.75
CA PRO A 355 22.47 -8.91 -16.62
C PRO A 355 23.36 -9.89 -15.86
N ALA A 356 24.00 -9.44 -14.77
CA ALA A 356 24.83 -10.28 -13.91
C ALA A 356 24.04 -11.42 -13.26
N LEU A 357 22.80 -11.17 -12.86
CA LEU A 357 21.92 -12.18 -12.28
C LEU A 357 21.50 -13.21 -13.33
N ILE A 358 21.13 -12.77 -14.54
CA ILE A 358 20.77 -13.68 -15.64
C ILE A 358 21.96 -14.58 -16.01
N ALA A 359 23.17 -14.00 -16.12
CA ALA A 359 24.38 -14.76 -16.40
C ALA A 359 24.72 -15.76 -15.28
N HIS A 360 24.47 -15.41 -14.01
CA HIS A 360 24.61 -16.32 -12.87
C HIS A 360 23.63 -17.48 -12.92
N LEU A 361 22.35 -17.21 -13.18
CA LEU A 361 21.30 -18.23 -13.26
C LEU A 361 21.58 -19.26 -14.36
N LEU A 362 22.09 -18.83 -15.52
CA LEU A 362 22.48 -19.74 -16.61
C LEU A 362 23.59 -20.73 -16.22
N LYS A 363 24.38 -20.42 -15.19
CA LYS A 363 25.44 -21.30 -14.66
C LYS A 363 24.94 -22.26 -13.58
N GLN A 364 23.74 -22.06 -13.04
CA GLN A 364 23.19 -22.89 -11.98
C GLN A 364 22.89 -24.31 -12.48
N GLU A 365 23.19 -25.31 -11.66
CA GLU A 365 22.94 -26.72 -11.97
C GLU A 365 21.46 -27.01 -12.28
N LEU A 366 20.54 -26.38 -11.56
CA LEU A 366 19.10 -26.49 -11.82
C LEU A 366 18.74 -26.10 -13.27
N VAL A 367 19.29 -24.98 -13.75
CA VAL A 367 19.01 -24.46 -15.10
C VAL A 367 19.68 -25.32 -16.18
N ARG A 368 20.89 -25.84 -15.92
CA ARG A 368 21.58 -26.75 -16.84
C ARG A 368 20.80 -28.05 -17.05
N ARG A 369 20.18 -28.57 -15.99
CA ARG A 369 19.36 -29.79 -16.02
C ARG A 369 17.97 -29.59 -16.62
N GLN A 370 17.49 -28.35 -16.72
CA GLN A 370 16.14 -28.03 -17.20
C GLN A 370 16.17 -27.16 -18.47
N PRO A 371 16.08 -27.77 -19.67
CA PRO A 371 16.18 -27.05 -20.94
C PRO A 371 15.18 -25.91 -21.11
N GLN A 372 13.97 -26.04 -20.54
CA GLN A 372 12.94 -25.00 -20.59
C GLN A 372 13.37 -23.71 -19.88
N LEU A 373 13.95 -23.83 -18.67
CA LEU A 373 14.45 -22.67 -17.93
C LEU A 373 15.62 -22.01 -18.65
N ARG A 374 16.54 -22.82 -19.19
CA ARG A 374 17.66 -22.33 -19.98
C ARG A 374 17.17 -21.54 -21.20
N MET A 375 16.20 -22.06 -21.94
CA MET A 375 15.63 -21.39 -23.10
C MET A 375 14.95 -20.06 -22.72
N MET A 376 14.21 -20.01 -21.60
CA MET A 376 13.62 -18.76 -21.10
C MET A 376 14.69 -17.71 -20.78
N LEU A 377 15.73 -18.10 -20.05
CA LEU A 377 16.83 -17.21 -19.68
C LEU A 377 17.65 -16.75 -20.89
N ALA A 378 17.90 -17.63 -21.87
CA ALA A 378 18.59 -17.28 -23.10
C ALA A 378 17.83 -16.23 -23.93
N ARG A 379 16.49 -16.29 -23.93
CA ARG A 379 15.62 -15.31 -24.59
C ARG A 379 15.48 -13.99 -23.83
N HIS A 380 15.98 -13.91 -22.59
CA HIS A 380 15.86 -12.69 -21.80
C HIS A 380 16.63 -11.53 -22.45
N PRO A 381 16.11 -10.29 -22.43
CA PRO A 381 16.78 -9.13 -23.03
C PRO A 381 18.22 -8.96 -22.55
N ASN A 382 18.43 -9.16 -21.25
CA ASN A 382 19.72 -9.01 -20.56
C ASN A 382 20.59 -10.28 -20.56
N ALA A 383 20.26 -11.30 -21.36
CA ALA A 383 21.09 -12.49 -21.47
C ALA A 383 22.43 -12.20 -22.17
N PRO A 384 23.54 -12.83 -21.75
CA PRO A 384 24.84 -12.69 -22.41
C PRO A 384 24.78 -13.20 -23.85
N ALA A 385 25.56 -12.60 -24.75
CA ALA A 385 25.53 -12.90 -26.19
C ALA A 385 25.78 -14.38 -26.49
N ASP A 386 26.68 -15.02 -25.74
CA ASP A 386 27.05 -16.43 -25.94
C ASP A 386 25.88 -17.37 -25.65
N ALA A 387 25.02 -17.01 -24.69
CA ALA A 387 23.85 -17.80 -24.34
C ALA A 387 22.70 -17.66 -25.35
N LYS A 388 22.69 -16.61 -26.18
CA LYS A 388 21.68 -16.40 -27.25
C LYS A 388 21.97 -17.22 -28.50
N ARG A 389 23.20 -17.73 -28.66
CA ARG A 389 23.68 -18.47 -29.82
C ARG A 389 23.62 -19.99 -29.66
N ALA A 390 23.35 -20.47 -28.45
CA ALA A 390 23.26 -21.88 -28.07
C ALA A 390 21.81 -22.25 -27.76
#